data_AF-A0A3C0QJU8-F1
#
_entry.id   AF-A0A3C0QJU8-F1
#
_cell.length_a   1.000
_cell.length_b   1.000
_cell.length_c   1.000
_cell.angle_alpha   90.00
_cell.angle_beta   90.00
_cell.angle_gamma   90.00
#
_symmetry.space_group_name_H-M   'P 1'
#
loop_
_entity.id
_entity.type
_entity.pdbx_description
1 polymer ?
#
loop_
_entity_poly.entity_id
_entity_poly.type
_entity_poly.pdbx_seq_one_letter_code
_entity_poly.pdbx_strand_id
1 'polypeptide(L)'
;MSLKSESNKKRIKKEKISRTPIPEQDPKVRAKNFKEVTTGYSEEDALREASRCIQCKDPRCIRGCPVEIDIKGFIKLITEKKFEEALAKIRERNTLPAVCGRVCPQEDQCEKVCILGIKGEPVAIGRLERYVADRELKRLADLDKECVYSEVTHKCTREKVAIIGAGPAGLTCAAELAKKGYRATIFEALHKAGGVLVYGIPEFRLPKDIVQKEIDYLRSMDVELKVNMVMGKILTIDELFEDGFKAVFIATGAGLPYFMDIPGENLNGVYSANEYLTRSNLMKAYKFPESDTPIMKGEKVAVIGGGNVAMDSARTALRLGAKHVYLIYRRSEAEMPARNEEIEHAKEEGIDLKILNNPVEIIGKDGWVDRIKVIKMKLGEPDESGRRRPIPIKGSEYDINVDVVVIAIGQGPNPLLASTMPELKLNSRGNIAADPETGETSIKGVFAGGDIVTGAATVILAMGAGRKAAHSMDEYIRTGE
;
A
#
# COMPACT_ATOMS: atom_id res chain seq x y z
N MET A 1 -0.01 35.38 65.50
CA MET A 1 -0.34 35.45 64.06
C MET A 1 0.70 34.69 63.26
N SER A 2 0.38 33.49 62.78
CA SER A 2 1.02 32.93 61.59
C SER A 2 0.13 31.84 61.04
N LEU A 3 -0.80 32.24 60.16
CA LEU A 3 -1.66 31.35 59.39
C LEU A 3 -0.81 30.74 58.28
N LYS A 4 -0.50 29.45 58.38
CA LYS A 4 0.01 28.67 57.24
C LYS A 4 -1.16 28.38 56.31
N SER A 5 -1.17 29.00 55.14
CA SER A 5 -2.10 28.71 54.05
C SER A 5 -1.65 27.45 53.31
N GLU A 6 -2.34 26.34 53.54
CA GLU A 6 -2.22 25.15 52.70
C GLU A 6 -2.91 25.41 51.36
N SER A 7 -2.13 25.67 50.31
CA SER A 7 -2.65 25.73 48.95
C SER A 7 -2.90 24.30 48.44
N ASN A 8 -4.11 23.80 48.66
CA ASN A 8 -4.57 22.52 48.17
C ASN A 8 -4.86 22.61 46.65
N LYS A 9 -3.82 22.49 45.81
CA LYS A 9 -3.98 22.37 44.35
C LYS A 9 -4.58 21.00 44.02
N LYS A 10 -5.91 20.90 44.03
CA LYS A 10 -6.65 19.80 43.39
C LYS A 10 -6.13 19.64 41.95
N ARG A 11 -5.44 18.53 41.67
CA ARG A 11 -5.10 18.11 40.31
C ARG A 11 -6.41 17.90 39.55
N ILE A 12 -6.81 18.89 38.75
CA ILE A 12 -7.92 18.75 37.81
C ILE A 12 -7.57 17.57 36.90
N LYS A 13 -8.33 16.49 37.02
CA LYS A 13 -8.17 15.28 36.20
C LYS A 13 -8.60 15.69 34.78
N LYS A 14 -7.65 16.00 33.90
CA LYS A 14 -7.94 16.30 32.49
C LYS A 14 -8.83 15.20 31.95
N GLU A 15 -10.01 15.57 31.43
CA GLU A 15 -10.91 14.62 30.79
C GLU A 15 -10.18 13.89 29.67
N LYS A 16 -10.38 12.58 29.61
CA LYS A 16 -9.73 11.72 28.61
C LYS A 16 -10.48 11.90 27.30
N ILE A 17 -9.92 12.68 26.39
CA ILE A 17 -10.45 12.87 25.04
C ILE A 17 -10.37 11.53 24.29
N SER A 18 -11.53 10.97 23.91
CA SER A 18 -11.63 9.77 23.06
C SER A 18 -10.99 10.02 21.70
N ARG A 19 -10.57 8.95 20.99
CA ARG A 19 -10.11 9.10 19.61
C ARG A 19 -11.23 9.72 18.77
N THR A 20 -10.88 10.72 17.97
CA THR A 20 -11.83 11.39 17.09
C THR A 20 -12.19 10.41 15.97
N PRO A 21 -13.47 10.00 15.83
CA PRO A 21 -13.88 9.10 14.77
C PRO A 21 -13.68 9.79 13.41
N ILE A 22 -13.29 9.02 12.39
CA ILE A 22 -13.26 9.54 11.03
C ILE A 22 -14.67 9.42 10.43
N PRO A 23 -15.19 10.44 9.74
CA PRO A 23 -16.44 10.32 9.03
C PRO A 23 -16.33 9.33 7.85
N GLU A 24 -17.36 8.52 7.68
CA GLU A 24 -17.46 7.50 6.64
C GLU A 24 -18.79 7.60 5.90
N GLN A 25 -18.80 7.14 4.64
CA GLN A 25 -20.05 6.90 3.92
C GLN A 25 -20.87 5.80 4.61
N ASP A 26 -22.20 5.89 4.49
CA ASP A 26 -23.12 4.84 4.91
C ASP A 26 -22.79 3.49 4.19
N PRO A 27 -22.73 2.35 4.92
CA PRO A 27 -22.38 1.06 4.34
C PRO A 27 -23.23 0.64 3.13
N LYS A 28 -24.55 0.90 3.15
CA LYS A 28 -25.46 0.52 2.05
C LYS A 28 -25.27 1.39 0.82
N VAL A 29 -24.82 2.63 1.01
CA VAL A 29 -24.50 3.57 -0.08
C VAL A 29 -23.12 3.25 -0.67
N ARG A 30 -22.10 3.07 0.18
CA ARG A 30 -20.70 2.88 -0.25
C ARG A 30 -20.46 1.53 -0.94
N ALA A 31 -21.24 0.51 -0.61
CA ALA A 31 -21.19 -0.80 -1.27
C ALA A 31 -21.55 -0.74 -2.77
N LYS A 32 -22.15 0.38 -3.24
CA LYS A 32 -22.64 0.54 -4.62
C LYS A 32 -21.84 1.56 -5.44
N ASN A 33 -20.74 2.07 -4.91
CA ASN A 33 -19.94 3.07 -5.62
C ASN A 33 -18.44 2.96 -5.31
N PHE A 34 -17.61 3.48 -6.21
CA PHE A 34 -16.15 3.44 -6.09
C PHE A 34 -15.56 4.70 -5.42
N LYS A 35 -16.38 5.57 -4.83
CA LYS A 35 -15.88 6.75 -4.10
C LYS A 35 -15.25 6.34 -2.78
N GLU A 36 -14.33 7.17 -2.30
CA GLU A 36 -13.58 6.94 -1.06
C GLU A 36 -14.50 6.74 0.16
N VAL A 37 -14.33 5.64 0.89
CA VAL A 37 -15.19 5.29 2.03
C VAL A 37 -15.05 6.28 3.19
N THR A 38 -13.81 6.60 3.56
CA THR A 38 -13.51 7.56 4.62
C THR A 38 -13.34 8.95 4.01
N THR A 39 -14.09 9.95 4.49
CA THR A 39 -14.10 11.29 3.86
C THR A 39 -13.06 12.26 4.44
N GLY A 40 -12.24 11.80 5.40
CA GLY A 40 -11.21 12.61 6.05
C GLY A 40 -11.73 13.47 7.20
N TYR A 41 -10.82 14.07 7.95
CA TYR A 41 -11.15 14.97 9.05
C TYR A 41 -11.54 16.37 8.56
N SER A 42 -12.46 17.01 9.29
CA SER A 42 -12.61 18.46 9.28
C SER A 42 -11.42 19.13 10.00
N GLU A 43 -11.28 20.45 9.87
CA GLU A 43 -10.27 21.19 10.66
C GLU A 43 -10.50 21.02 12.17
N GLU A 44 -11.76 21.03 12.62
CA GLU A 44 -12.14 20.83 14.02
C GLU A 44 -11.73 19.44 14.51
N ASP A 45 -12.05 18.39 13.75
CA ASP A 45 -11.70 17.01 14.09
C ASP A 45 -10.19 16.81 14.15
N ALA A 46 -9.46 17.38 13.18
CA ALA A 46 -8.01 17.31 13.13
C ALA A 46 -7.36 18.01 14.32
N LEU A 47 -7.84 19.19 14.71
CA LEU A 47 -7.36 19.92 15.89
C LEU A 47 -7.67 19.16 17.18
N ARG A 48 -8.90 18.62 17.30
CA ARG A 48 -9.31 17.79 18.43
C ARG A 48 -8.42 16.56 18.56
N GLU A 49 -8.18 15.83 17.48
CA GLU A 49 -7.34 14.64 17.48
C GLU A 49 -5.87 14.98 17.74
N ALA A 50 -5.33 16.02 17.11
CA ALA A 50 -3.96 16.48 17.33
C ALA A 50 -3.72 16.88 18.80
N SER A 51 -4.72 17.46 19.47
CA SER A 51 -4.63 17.83 20.89
C SER A 51 -4.45 16.64 21.84
N ARG A 52 -4.74 15.40 21.39
CA ARG A 52 -4.52 14.17 22.16
C ARG A 52 -3.05 13.79 22.25
N CYS A 53 -2.22 14.26 21.31
CA CYS A 53 -0.79 14.00 21.32
C CYS A 53 -0.11 14.61 22.53
N ILE A 54 0.48 13.76 23.39
CA ILE A 54 1.11 14.20 24.65
C ILE A 54 2.54 14.76 24.48
N GLN A 55 3.00 14.94 23.24
CA GLN A 55 4.32 15.50 22.91
C GLN A 55 5.46 14.80 23.67
N CYS A 56 5.47 13.46 23.61
CA CYS A 56 6.40 12.58 24.34
C CYS A 56 7.85 13.07 24.29
N LYS A 57 8.59 12.90 25.40
CA LYS A 57 10.04 13.14 25.44
C LYS A 57 10.78 12.12 24.56
N ASP A 58 10.40 10.85 24.64
CA ASP A 58 10.87 9.76 23.78
C ASP A 58 9.74 9.34 22.81
N PRO A 59 9.70 9.88 21.58
CA PRO A 59 8.61 9.63 20.64
C PRO A 59 8.76 8.27 19.93
N ARG A 60 8.28 7.20 20.57
CA ARG A 60 8.28 5.84 20.02
C ARG A 60 7.61 5.73 18.64
N CYS A 61 6.59 6.55 18.38
CA CYS A 61 5.87 6.61 17.11
C CYS A 61 6.78 6.88 15.91
N ILE A 62 7.85 7.68 16.09
CA ILE A 62 8.81 7.98 15.02
C ILE A 62 9.58 6.71 14.64
N ARG A 63 10.09 5.96 15.63
CA ARG A 63 10.76 4.66 15.40
C ARG A 63 9.83 3.59 14.83
N GLY A 64 8.54 3.67 15.13
CA GLY A 64 7.53 2.77 14.56
C GLY A 64 7.14 3.11 13.11
N CYS A 65 7.58 4.24 12.57
CA CYS A 65 7.38 4.61 11.17
C CYS A 65 8.58 4.17 10.33
N PRO A 66 8.41 3.32 9.29
CA PRO A 66 9.54 2.84 8.49
C PRO A 66 10.35 3.90 7.75
N VAL A 67 9.81 5.10 7.58
CA VAL A 67 10.54 6.26 6.99
C VAL A 67 10.89 7.33 8.02
N GLU A 68 10.58 7.10 9.30
CA GLU A 68 10.92 7.95 10.44
C GLU A 68 10.39 9.40 10.34
N ILE A 69 9.12 9.57 9.96
CA ILE A 69 8.46 10.89 9.96
C ILE A 69 8.56 11.53 11.35
N ASP A 70 8.85 12.84 11.41
CA ASP A 70 8.75 13.61 12.66
C ASP A 70 7.29 13.83 13.06
N ILE A 71 6.68 12.76 13.58
CA ILE A 71 5.28 12.69 13.97
C ILE A 71 4.96 13.71 15.05
N LYS A 72 5.87 13.89 16.01
CA LYS A 72 5.69 14.85 17.10
C LYS A 72 5.68 16.28 16.55
N GLY A 73 6.62 16.59 15.65
CA GLY A 73 6.77 17.88 15.01
C GLY A 73 5.56 18.28 14.19
N PHE A 74 5.13 17.45 13.22
CA PHE A 74 4.00 17.82 12.37
C PHE A 74 2.69 17.94 13.15
N ILE A 75 2.45 17.07 14.15
CA ILE A 75 1.23 17.16 14.98
C ILE A 75 1.24 18.45 15.81
N LYS A 76 2.40 18.87 16.32
CA LYS A 76 2.53 20.16 17.02
C LYS A 76 2.15 21.32 16.08
N LEU A 77 2.64 21.31 14.85
CA LEU A 77 2.31 22.32 13.84
C LEU A 77 0.80 22.33 13.50
N ILE A 78 0.14 21.18 13.48
CA ILE A 78 -1.33 21.10 13.35
C ILE A 78 -2.02 21.83 14.53
N THR A 79 -1.59 21.60 15.77
CA THR A 79 -2.17 22.30 16.94
C THR A 79 -1.97 23.82 16.92
N GLU A 80 -0.95 24.29 16.20
CA GLU A 80 -0.65 25.71 15.96
C GLU A 80 -1.32 26.26 14.70
N LYS A 81 -2.14 25.45 14.01
CA LYS A 81 -2.79 25.76 12.71
C LYS A 81 -1.81 26.08 11.56
N LYS A 82 -0.56 25.63 11.68
CA LYS A 82 0.49 25.78 10.66
C LYS A 82 0.51 24.57 9.72
N PHE A 83 -0.55 24.42 8.94
CA PHE A 83 -0.78 23.20 8.14
C PHE A 83 0.24 23.03 7.00
N GLU A 84 0.68 24.11 6.36
CA GLU A 84 1.69 24.05 5.30
C GLU A 84 3.06 23.62 5.86
N GLU A 85 3.47 24.19 6.99
CA GLU A 85 4.69 23.77 7.71
C GLU A 85 4.58 22.31 8.17
N ALA A 86 3.40 21.87 8.63
CA ALA A 86 3.17 20.48 9.03
C ALA A 86 3.36 19.51 7.84
N LEU A 87 2.84 19.84 6.66
CA LEU A 87 3.05 19.04 5.46
C LEU A 87 4.51 19.06 5.00
N ALA A 88 5.16 20.22 5.00
CA ALA A 88 6.59 20.33 4.70
C ALA A 88 7.41 19.44 5.64
N LYS A 89 7.05 19.40 6.92
CA LYS A 89 7.69 18.55 7.93
C LYS A 89 7.54 17.05 7.62
N ILE A 90 6.39 16.63 7.10
CA ILE A 90 6.18 15.25 6.66
C ILE A 90 7.01 14.96 5.40
N ARG A 91 7.04 15.89 4.44
CA ARG A 91 7.78 15.76 3.15
C ARG A 91 9.30 15.70 3.29
N GLU A 92 9.84 16.06 4.45
CA GLU A 92 11.25 15.77 4.80
C GLU A 92 11.57 14.27 4.72
N ARG A 93 10.57 13.40 4.95
CA ARG A 93 10.76 11.95 5.10
C ARG A 93 9.80 11.10 4.28
N ASN A 94 8.65 11.64 3.88
CA ASN A 94 7.62 10.92 3.13
C ASN A 94 7.24 11.67 1.85
N THR A 95 7.49 11.06 0.70
CA THR A 95 7.15 11.62 -0.63
C THR A 95 5.67 11.44 -0.98
N LEU A 96 4.94 10.53 -0.33
CA LEU A 96 3.55 10.18 -0.66
C LEU A 96 2.61 10.30 0.56
N PRO A 97 2.58 11.43 1.28
CA PRO A 97 1.82 11.55 2.53
C PRO A 97 0.32 11.33 2.36
N ALA A 98 -0.27 11.78 1.24
CA ALA A 98 -1.69 11.55 0.98
C ALA A 98 -2.02 10.06 0.76
N VAL A 99 -1.04 9.27 0.28
CA VAL A 99 -1.16 7.83 0.12
C VAL A 99 -0.96 7.12 1.46
N CYS A 100 0.14 7.40 2.15
CA CYS A 100 0.50 6.73 3.41
C CYS A 100 -0.56 6.90 4.49
N GLY A 101 -1.11 8.09 4.65
CA GLY A 101 -2.18 8.36 5.61
C GLY A 101 -3.47 7.55 5.36
N ARG A 102 -3.65 7.01 4.15
CA ARG A 102 -4.79 6.15 3.76
C ARG A 102 -4.51 4.67 3.92
N VAL A 103 -3.34 4.21 3.47
CA VAL A 103 -3.11 2.77 3.23
C VAL A 103 -2.13 2.10 4.18
N CYS A 104 -1.38 2.86 4.99
CA CYS A 104 -0.51 2.26 6.00
C CYS A 104 -1.33 1.45 7.01
N PRO A 105 -0.90 0.25 7.42
CA PRO A 105 -1.49 -0.44 8.57
C PRO A 105 -0.93 0.17 9.86
N GLN A 106 -1.47 1.32 10.27
CA GLN A 106 -0.94 2.06 11.41
C GLN A 106 -1.01 1.25 12.72
N GLU A 107 -1.97 0.32 12.82
CA GLU A 107 -2.13 -0.64 13.91
C GLU A 107 -0.93 -1.57 14.09
N ASP A 108 -0.08 -1.70 13.07
CA ASP A 108 1.17 -2.46 13.10
C ASP A 108 2.43 -1.60 13.12
N GLN A 109 2.27 -0.28 13.11
CA GLN A 109 3.36 0.67 12.89
C GLN A 109 3.36 1.80 13.93
N CYS A 110 3.24 3.06 13.48
CA CYS A 110 3.38 4.24 14.32
C CYS A 110 2.33 4.33 15.44
N GLU A 111 1.10 3.87 15.20
CA GLU A 111 0.03 3.91 16.19
C GLU A 111 0.16 2.77 17.22
N LYS A 112 0.65 1.59 16.81
CA LYS A 112 0.95 0.45 17.72
C LYS A 112 1.85 0.83 18.88
N VAL A 113 2.86 1.65 18.61
CA VAL A 113 3.89 2.04 19.58
C VAL A 113 3.58 3.38 20.25
N CYS A 114 2.43 3.99 19.97
CA CYS A 114 2.02 5.26 20.57
C CYS A 114 1.80 5.08 22.08
N ILE A 115 2.47 5.92 22.89
CA ILE A 115 2.41 5.83 24.36
C ILE A 115 0.97 6.02 24.89
N LEU A 116 0.15 6.83 24.22
CA LEU A 116 -1.25 7.02 24.56
C LEU A 116 -2.07 5.72 24.43
N GLY A 117 -1.70 4.86 23.47
CA GLY A 117 -2.32 3.57 23.21
C GLY A 117 -2.11 2.52 24.31
N ILE A 118 -1.16 2.72 25.24
CA ILE A 118 -0.89 1.75 26.31
C ILE A 118 -2.07 1.65 27.29
N LYS A 119 -2.77 2.76 27.55
CA LYS A 119 -3.90 2.83 28.50
C LYS A 119 -5.18 3.37 27.85
N GLY A 120 -5.26 3.38 26.53
CA GLY A 120 -6.35 3.98 25.76
C GLY A 120 -6.15 3.76 24.28
N GLU A 121 -6.72 4.63 23.47
CA GLU A 121 -6.54 4.58 22.02
C GLU A 121 -5.34 5.44 21.61
N PRO A 122 -4.53 4.99 20.64
CA PRO A 122 -3.44 5.79 20.11
C PRO A 122 -3.96 7.08 19.45
N VAL A 123 -3.04 8.02 19.22
CA VAL A 123 -3.32 9.18 18.35
C VAL A 123 -3.51 8.68 16.93
N ALA A 124 -4.51 9.17 16.21
CA ALA A 124 -4.79 8.81 14.82
C ALA A 124 -3.80 9.48 13.85
N ILE A 125 -2.53 9.07 13.94
CA ILE A 125 -1.40 9.66 13.21
C ILE A 125 -1.65 9.63 11.70
N GLY A 126 -2.10 8.49 11.16
CA GLY A 126 -2.37 8.36 9.72
C GLY A 126 -3.46 9.31 9.23
N ARG A 127 -4.47 9.57 10.06
CA ARG A 127 -5.57 10.50 9.73
C ARG A 127 -5.12 11.96 9.75
N LEU A 128 -4.24 12.31 10.69
CA LEU A 128 -3.64 13.65 10.75
C LEU A 128 -2.68 13.90 9.57
N GLU A 129 -1.87 12.90 9.21
CA GLU A 129 -1.01 12.93 8.02
C GLU A 129 -1.86 13.11 6.74
N ARG A 130 -2.92 12.32 6.60
CA ARG A 130 -3.88 12.47 5.50
C ARG A 130 -4.51 13.86 5.46
N TYR A 131 -4.96 14.38 6.61
CA TYR A 131 -5.64 15.68 6.69
C TYR A 131 -4.76 16.81 6.14
N VAL A 132 -3.50 16.90 6.56
CA VAL A 132 -2.60 17.97 6.09
C VAL A 132 -2.26 17.81 4.61
N ALA A 133 -2.08 16.59 4.12
CA ALA A 133 -1.83 16.33 2.71
C ALA A 133 -3.06 16.67 1.83
N ASP A 134 -4.25 16.22 2.22
CA ASP A 134 -5.50 16.49 1.50
C ASP A 134 -5.83 17.99 1.45
N ARG A 135 -5.54 18.73 2.53
CA ARG A 135 -5.75 20.18 2.57
C ARG A 135 -4.91 20.90 1.51
N GLU A 136 -3.65 20.50 1.36
CA GLU A 136 -2.78 21.07 0.33
C GLU A 136 -3.25 20.69 -1.09
N LEU A 137 -3.62 19.43 -1.30
CA LEU A 137 -4.12 18.98 -2.61
C LEU A 137 -5.41 19.69 -3.04
N LYS A 138 -6.23 20.16 -2.09
CA LYS A 138 -7.40 21.03 -2.33
C LYS A 138 -6.97 22.45 -2.66
N ARG A 139 -6.10 23.05 -1.83
CA ARG A 139 -5.54 24.40 -2.06
C ARG A 139 -4.88 24.51 -3.44
N LEU A 140 -4.11 23.51 -3.84
CA LEU A 140 -3.47 23.44 -5.16
C LEU A 140 -4.47 23.20 -6.30
N ALA A 141 -5.61 22.55 -6.06
CA ALA A 141 -6.64 22.38 -7.08
C ALA A 141 -7.41 23.70 -7.35
N ASP A 142 -7.53 24.56 -6.33
CA ASP A 142 -8.14 25.89 -6.45
C ASP A 142 -7.18 26.92 -7.09
N LEU A 143 -5.87 26.62 -7.09
CA LEU A 143 -4.84 27.39 -7.77
C LEU A 143 -4.63 26.80 -9.17
N ASP A 144 -5.26 27.42 -10.17
CA ASP A 144 -5.20 27.03 -11.59
C ASP A 144 -3.79 27.20 -12.19
N LYS A 145 -2.81 26.41 -11.74
CA LYS A 145 -1.41 26.50 -12.15
C LYS A 145 -0.82 25.14 -12.50
N GLU A 146 -0.14 25.15 -13.64
CA GLU A 146 0.87 24.19 -14.04
C GLU A 146 1.77 23.83 -12.84
N CYS A 147 2.10 22.53 -12.73
CA CYS A 147 2.96 21.92 -11.72
C CYS A 147 3.83 22.94 -10.97
N VAL A 148 3.52 23.16 -9.68
CA VAL A 148 4.31 24.04 -8.82
C VAL A 148 5.76 23.59 -8.87
N TYR A 149 6.60 24.46 -9.40
CA TYR A 149 8.04 24.31 -9.47
C TYR A 149 8.57 24.03 -8.06
N SER A 150 9.22 22.90 -7.88
CA SER A 150 9.92 22.61 -6.63
C SER A 150 11.18 23.46 -6.59
N GLU A 151 11.28 24.42 -5.67
CA GLU A 151 12.52 25.19 -5.42
C GLU A 151 13.72 24.30 -5.01
N VAL A 152 13.48 23.01 -4.78
CA VAL A 152 14.45 22.05 -4.21
C VAL A 152 15.58 21.72 -5.19
N THR A 153 15.42 21.91 -6.50
CA THR A 153 16.47 21.55 -7.48
C THR A 153 17.02 22.79 -8.19
N HIS A 154 18.06 23.39 -7.60
CA HIS A 154 18.96 24.30 -8.31
C HIS A 154 19.78 23.52 -9.36
N LYS A 155 19.18 23.23 -10.53
CA LYS A 155 19.77 22.50 -11.68
C LYS A 155 20.26 21.07 -11.38
N CYS A 156 19.79 20.09 -12.14
CA CYS A 156 20.35 18.73 -12.13
C CYS A 156 21.78 18.75 -12.70
N THR A 157 22.75 18.76 -11.80
CA THR A 157 24.18 18.91 -12.10
C THR A 157 24.96 17.60 -11.94
N ARG A 158 24.31 16.56 -11.38
CA ARG A 158 24.94 15.25 -11.15
C ARG A 158 24.65 14.24 -12.26
N GLU A 159 25.15 13.03 -12.04
CA GLU A 159 25.10 11.87 -12.90
C GLU A 159 23.67 11.35 -13.13
N LYS A 160 23.50 10.49 -14.15
CA LYS A 160 22.23 9.83 -14.47
C LYS A 160 22.05 8.59 -13.59
N VAL A 161 20.83 8.37 -13.11
CA VAL A 161 20.44 7.17 -12.35
C VAL A 161 19.12 6.61 -12.88
N ALA A 162 19.05 5.28 -13.00
CA ALA A 162 17.87 4.60 -13.52
C ALA A 162 17.08 3.92 -12.40
N ILE A 163 15.76 4.04 -12.46
CA ILE A 163 14.84 3.38 -11.53
C ILE A 163 13.90 2.51 -12.35
N ILE A 164 13.86 1.21 -12.07
CA ILE A 164 13.01 0.25 -12.79
C ILE A 164 11.79 -0.07 -11.93
N GLY A 165 10.62 0.42 -12.36
CA GLY A 165 9.33 0.30 -11.69
C GLY A 165 8.91 1.61 -10.99
N ALA A 166 7.71 2.09 -11.31
CA ALA A 166 7.13 3.31 -10.74
C ALA A 166 6.17 3.02 -9.57
N GLY A 167 6.46 1.98 -8.78
CA GLY A 167 5.77 1.72 -7.51
C GLY A 167 6.27 2.62 -6.37
N PRO A 168 5.75 2.47 -5.14
CA PRO A 168 6.14 3.30 -3.99
C PRO A 168 7.66 3.35 -3.74
N ALA A 169 8.36 2.23 -3.86
CA ALA A 169 9.82 2.17 -3.71
C ALA A 169 10.54 3.00 -4.78
N GLY A 170 10.21 2.82 -6.05
CA GLY A 170 10.84 3.53 -7.15
C GLY A 170 10.56 5.03 -7.13
N LEU A 171 9.31 5.42 -6.90
CA LEU A 171 8.92 6.83 -6.74
C LEU A 171 9.70 7.50 -5.59
N THR A 172 9.84 6.80 -4.45
CA THR A 172 10.59 7.34 -3.31
C THR A 172 12.08 7.47 -3.63
N CYS A 173 12.68 6.43 -4.21
CA CYS A 173 14.10 6.44 -4.58
C CYS A 173 14.41 7.59 -5.56
N ALA A 174 13.60 7.74 -6.60
CA ALA A 174 13.77 8.80 -7.59
C ALA A 174 13.65 10.20 -6.97
N ALA A 175 12.68 10.43 -6.09
CA ALA A 175 12.54 11.71 -5.40
C ALA A 175 13.72 12.02 -4.48
N GLU A 176 14.21 11.05 -3.71
CA GLU A 176 15.36 11.26 -2.83
C GLU A 176 16.66 11.54 -3.61
N LEU A 177 16.85 10.89 -4.77
CA LEU A 177 17.97 11.16 -5.66
C LEU A 177 17.84 12.51 -6.37
N ALA A 178 16.63 12.89 -6.78
CA ALA A 178 16.37 14.22 -7.37
C ALA A 178 16.69 15.35 -6.38
N LYS A 179 16.28 15.22 -5.11
CA LYS A 179 16.64 16.16 -4.02
C LYS A 179 18.15 16.32 -3.83
N LYS A 180 18.94 15.30 -4.21
CA LYS A 180 20.42 15.31 -4.16
C LYS A 180 21.06 15.83 -5.45
N GLY A 181 20.27 16.19 -6.46
CA GLY A 181 20.72 16.79 -7.72
C GLY A 181 21.00 15.81 -8.87
N TYR A 182 20.66 14.52 -8.72
CA TYR A 182 20.81 13.50 -9.77
C TYR A 182 19.75 13.64 -10.87
N ARG A 183 20.10 13.18 -12.07
CA ARG A 183 19.15 13.04 -13.19
C ARG A 183 18.50 11.66 -13.12
N ALA A 184 17.36 11.58 -12.44
CA ALA A 184 16.63 10.34 -12.23
C ALA A 184 15.65 10.05 -13.38
N THR A 185 15.74 8.87 -13.97
CA THR A 185 14.78 8.37 -14.97
C THR A 185 14.10 7.11 -14.44
N ILE A 186 12.77 7.13 -14.35
CA ILE A 186 11.94 5.99 -13.98
C ILE A 186 11.45 5.28 -15.25
N PHE A 187 11.63 3.97 -15.32
CA PHE A 187 11.12 3.10 -16.38
C PHE A 187 9.97 2.25 -15.82
N GLU A 188 8.76 2.43 -16.34
CA GLU A 188 7.54 1.75 -15.90
C GLU A 188 6.97 0.89 -17.02
N ALA A 189 6.67 -0.37 -16.72
CA ALA A 189 6.16 -1.34 -17.69
C ALA A 189 4.73 -1.00 -18.16
N LEU A 190 3.88 -0.51 -17.26
CA LEU A 190 2.50 -0.15 -17.57
C LEU A 190 2.40 1.25 -18.20
N HIS A 191 1.24 1.56 -18.76
CA HIS A 191 0.92 2.87 -19.33
C HIS A 191 0.66 3.96 -18.28
N LYS A 192 0.70 3.63 -16.98
CA LYS A 192 0.56 4.56 -15.85
C LYS A 192 1.52 4.19 -14.72
N ALA A 193 2.13 5.21 -14.12
CA ALA A 193 2.95 5.08 -12.92
C ALA A 193 2.11 4.93 -11.65
N GLY A 194 2.72 4.40 -10.59
CA GLY A 194 2.14 4.20 -9.26
C GLY A 194 2.10 2.74 -8.81
N GLY A 195 2.34 1.77 -9.71
CA GLY A 195 2.31 0.35 -9.39
C GLY A 195 1.00 -0.07 -8.70
N VAL A 196 1.12 -0.79 -7.58
CA VAL A 196 -0.05 -1.26 -6.80
C VAL A 196 -0.98 -0.13 -6.36
N LEU A 197 -0.48 1.11 -6.24
CA LEU A 197 -1.29 2.28 -5.91
C LEU A 197 -2.31 2.61 -7.01
N VAL A 198 -2.06 2.20 -8.26
CA VAL A 198 -2.94 2.44 -9.40
C VAL A 198 -3.68 1.18 -9.81
N TYR A 199 -3.02 0.05 -10.02
CA TYR A 199 -3.68 -1.17 -10.50
C TYR A 199 -4.28 -2.05 -9.38
N GLY A 200 -3.75 -1.96 -8.15
CA GLY A 200 -4.11 -2.88 -7.05
C GLY A 200 -5.14 -2.31 -6.08
N ILE A 201 -4.78 -1.27 -5.33
CA ILE A 201 -5.62 -0.70 -4.26
C ILE A 201 -6.80 0.03 -4.88
N PRO A 202 -8.07 -0.31 -4.60
CA PRO A 202 -9.21 0.32 -5.28
C PRO A 202 -9.43 1.80 -4.92
N GLU A 203 -10.20 2.48 -5.77
CA GLU A 203 -10.50 3.92 -5.66
C GLU A 203 -11.29 4.28 -4.39
N PHE A 204 -12.05 3.33 -3.84
CA PHE A 204 -12.79 3.51 -2.58
C PHE A 204 -11.88 3.50 -1.34
N ARG A 205 -10.60 3.11 -1.47
CA ARG A 205 -9.56 3.23 -0.43
C ARG A 205 -8.52 4.28 -0.78
N LEU A 206 -8.12 4.34 -2.04
CA LEU A 206 -7.07 5.23 -2.53
C LEU A 206 -7.50 5.85 -3.86
N PRO A 207 -8.02 7.09 -3.82
CA PRO A 207 -8.39 7.84 -5.01
C PRO A 207 -7.21 7.99 -5.99
N LYS A 208 -7.46 7.76 -7.28
CA LYS A 208 -6.40 7.71 -8.29
C LYS A 208 -5.89 9.09 -8.68
N ASP A 209 -6.73 10.10 -8.56
CA ASP A 209 -6.36 11.50 -8.71
C ASP A 209 -5.31 11.92 -7.66
N ILE A 210 -5.42 11.43 -6.43
CA ILE A 210 -4.43 11.68 -5.37
C ILE A 210 -3.08 11.07 -5.73
N VAL A 211 -3.07 9.82 -6.20
CA VAL A 211 -1.83 9.17 -6.65
C VAL A 211 -1.21 9.93 -7.82
N GLN A 212 -2.03 10.38 -8.77
CA GLN A 212 -1.56 11.17 -9.90
C GLN A 212 -0.94 12.50 -9.45
N LYS A 213 -1.58 13.24 -8.54
CA LYS A 213 -1.04 14.50 -8.00
C LYS A 213 0.31 14.32 -7.29
N GLU A 214 0.50 13.23 -6.56
CA GLU A 214 1.80 12.92 -5.92
C GLU A 214 2.87 12.56 -6.97
N ILE A 215 2.50 11.86 -8.04
CA ILE A 215 3.41 11.58 -9.18
C ILE A 215 3.76 12.88 -9.92
N ASP A 216 2.79 13.77 -10.12
CA ASP A 216 3.02 15.05 -10.79
C ASP A 216 3.94 15.96 -9.95
N TYR A 217 3.80 15.96 -8.63
CA TYR A 217 4.74 16.61 -7.72
C TYR A 217 6.16 16.04 -7.83
N LEU A 218 6.31 14.73 -7.97
CA LEU A 218 7.61 14.11 -8.21
C LEU A 218 8.19 14.53 -9.57
N ARG A 219 7.37 14.61 -10.62
CA ARG A 219 7.81 15.08 -11.94
C ARG A 219 8.26 16.54 -11.92
N SER A 220 7.68 17.38 -11.05
CA SER A 220 8.12 18.76 -10.87
C SER A 220 9.50 18.89 -10.19
N MET A 221 10.09 17.78 -9.72
CA MET A 221 11.48 17.70 -9.27
C MET A 221 12.47 17.34 -10.38
N ASP A 222 12.09 17.47 -11.66
CA ASP A 222 12.89 17.10 -12.84
C ASP A 222 13.22 15.59 -12.91
N VAL A 223 12.30 14.76 -12.41
CA VAL A 223 12.34 13.30 -12.58
C VAL A 223 11.67 12.92 -13.89
N GLU A 224 12.42 12.26 -14.77
CA GLU A 224 11.90 11.73 -16.02
C GLU A 224 11.12 10.42 -15.77
N LEU A 225 9.95 10.28 -16.38
CA LEU A 225 9.12 9.08 -16.29
C LEU A 225 8.82 8.54 -17.69
N LYS A 226 9.31 7.33 -17.98
CA LYS A 226 9.07 6.59 -19.22
C LYS A 226 8.16 5.41 -18.95
N VAL A 227 6.90 5.51 -19.38
CA VAL A 227 5.89 4.45 -19.31
C VAL A 227 5.98 3.51 -20.52
N ASN A 228 5.32 2.35 -20.46
CA ASN A 228 5.37 1.29 -21.48
C ASN A 228 6.79 0.73 -21.73
N MET A 229 7.66 0.80 -20.71
CA MET A 229 9.05 0.35 -20.76
C MET A 229 9.21 -0.98 -20.01
N VAL A 230 8.95 -2.09 -20.70
CA VAL A 230 9.16 -3.44 -20.15
C VAL A 230 10.65 -3.78 -20.17
N MET A 231 11.33 -3.48 -19.06
CA MET A 231 12.75 -3.79 -18.87
C MET A 231 13.01 -5.31 -18.91
N GLY A 232 14.11 -5.71 -19.54
CA GLY A 232 14.42 -7.10 -19.91
C GLY A 232 13.81 -7.53 -21.26
N LYS A 233 12.99 -6.69 -21.90
CA LYS A 233 12.50 -6.87 -23.28
C LYS A 233 12.80 -5.70 -24.20
N ILE A 234 12.59 -4.47 -23.72
CA ILE A 234 12.83 -3.26 -24.50
C ILE A 234 14.27 -2.79 -24.33
N LEU A 235 14.75 -2.75 -23.09
CA LEU A 235 16.13 -2.46 -22.72
C LEU A 235 16.55 -3.41 -21.60
N THR A 236 17.83 -3.75 -21.57
CA THR A 236 18.53 -4.49 -20.52
C THR A 236 19.20 -3.51 -19.55
N ILE A 237 19.68 -4.02 -18.41
CA ILE A 237 20.43 -3.19 -17.45
C ILE A 237 21.81 -2.80 -18.00
N ASP A 238 22.45 -3.68 -18.77
CA ASP A 238 23.76 -3.40 -19.38
C ASP A 238 23.67 -2.24 -20.38
N GLU A 239 22.62 -2.22 -21.22
CA GLU A 239 22.34 -1.10 -22.13
C GLU A 239 22.11 0.23 -21.39
N LEU A 240 21.53 0.20 -20.17
CA LEU A 240 21.44 1.41 -19.35
C LEU A 240 22.82 1.90 -18.90
N PHE A 241 23.72 1.00 -18.50
CA PHE A 241 25.08 1.40 -18.16
C PHE A 241 25.83 1.96 -19.37
N GLU A 242 25.65 1.37 -20.57
CA GLU A 242 26.18 1.89 -21.84
C GLU A 242 25.64 3.28 -22.18
N ASP A 243 24.37 3.56 -21.89
CA ASP A 243 23.71 4.88 -22.03
C ASP A 243 24.17 5.94 -20.98
N GLY A 244 25.11 5.55 -20.12
CA GLY A 244 25.77 6.43 -19.16
C GLY A 244 25.05 6.59 -17.83
N PHE A 245 24.10 5.71 -17.50
CA PHE A 245 23.56 5.60 -16.14
C PHE A 245 24.65 5.08 -15.21
N LYS A 246 24.81 5.68 -14.02
CA LYS A 246 25.86 5.31 -13.07
C LYS A 246 25.43 4.27 -12.05
N ALA A 247 24.15 4.23 -11.75
CA ALA A 247 23.55 3.24 -10.86
C ALA A 247 22.11 2.95 -11.29
N VAL A 248 21.65 1.74 -10.98
CA VAL A 248 20.31 1.27 -11.29
C VAL A 248 19.62 0.76 -10.02
N PHE A 249 18.37 1.16 -9.80
CA PHE A 249 17.54 0.66 -8.71
C PHE A 249 16.37 -0.16 -9.25
N ILE A 250 16.25 -1.42 -8.81
CA ILE A 250 15.20 -2.35 -9.22
C ILE A 250 14.08 -2.34 -8.17
N ALA A 251 12.90 -1.87 -8.57
CA ALA A 251 11.71 -1.70 -7.75
C ALA A 251 10.44 -2.27 -8.41
N THR A 252 10.58 -3.37 -9.14
CA THR A 252 9.50 -4.00 -9.94
C THR A 252 8.41 -4.68 -9.11
N GLY A 253 8.61 -4.80 -7.80
CA GLY A 253 7.69 -5.46 -6.88
C GLY A 253 7.54 -6.97 -7.13
N ALA A 254 6.50 -7.56 -6.53
CA ALA A 254 6.14 -8.96 -6.68
C ALA A 254 4.73 -9.08 -7.29
N GLY A 255 4.62 -9.01 -8.63
CA GLY A 255 3.34 -8.92 -9.34
C GLY A 255 2.85 -10.21 -10.02
N LEU A 256 3.57 -11.33 -9.91
CA LEU A 256 3.19 -12.59 -10.55
C LEU A 256 2.19 -13.36 -9.65
N PRO A 257 0.93 -13.59 -10.06
CA PRO A 257 -0.06 -14.22 -9.18
C PRO A 257 0.27 -15.70 -8.92
N TYR A 258 -0.06 -16.18 -7.73
CA TYR A 258 -0.10 -17.61 -7.42
C TYR A 258 -1.49 -18.19 -7.63
N PHE A 259 -1.54 -19.43 -8.10
CA PHE A 259 -2.74 -20.25 -8.18
C PHE A 259 -2.65 -21.40 -7.15
N MET A 260 -3.78 -22.02 -6.84
CA MET A 260 -3.85 -23.08 -5.83
C MET A 260 -3.43 -24.46 -6.37
N ASP A 261 -3.36 -24.60 -7.69
CA ASP A 261 -3.19 -25.86 -8.42
C ASP A 261 -4.30 -26.87 -8.09
N ILE A 262 -5.56 -26.40 -8.10
CA ILE A 262 -6.76 -27.24 -7.90
C ILE A 262 -7.51 -27.46 -9.21
N PRO A 263 -8.27 -28.56 -9.35
CA PRO A 263 -9.06 -28.78 -10.55
C PRO A 263 -10.06 -27.64 -10.79
N GLY A 264 -10.18 -27.21 -12.06
CA GLY A 264 -11.12 -26.18 -12.49
C GLY A 264 -10.62 -24.73 -12.44
N GLU A 265 -9.37 -24.46 -12.05
CA GLU A 265 -8.82 -23.09 -12.04
C GLU A 265 -8.75 -22.40 -13.41
N ASN A 266 -8.89 -23.15 -14.51
CA ASN A 266 -8.90 -22.62 -15.88
C ASN A 266 -10.32 -22.40 -16.45
N LEU A 267 -11.37 -22.53 -15.63
CA LEU A 267 -12.75 -22.29 -16.07
C LEU A 267 -13.01 -20.80 -16.34
N ASN A 268 -13.92 -20.50 -17.26
CA ASN A 268 -14.39 -19.13 -17.47
C ASN A 268 -15.09 -18.60 -16.21
N GLY A 269 -14.72 -17.40 -15.78
CA GLY A 269 -15.19 -16.82 -14.50
C GLY A 269 -14.20 -16.98 -13.35
N VAL A 270 -13.09 -17.69 -13.55
CA VAL A 270 -11.94 -17.67 -12.62
C VAL A 270 -11.01 -16.51 -12.99
N TYR A 271 -10.64 -15.72 -11.98
CA TYR A 271 -9.68 -14.62 -12.10
C TYR A 271 -8.55 -14.80 -11.09
N SER A 272 -7.33 -14.40 -11.46
CA SER A 272 -6.38 -13.94 -10.44
C SER A 272 -6.84 -12.59 -9.90
N ALA A 273 -6.58 -12.31 -8.62
CA ALA A 273 -6.88 -11.00 -8.05
C ALA A 273 -6.13 -9.87 -8.79
N ASN A 274 -4.93 -10.15 -9.29
CA ASN A 274 -4.15 -9.20 -10.07
C ASN A 274 -4.88 -8.82 -11.36
N GLU A 275 -5.42 -9.78 -12.11
CA GLU A 275 -6.25 -9.48 -13.30
C GLU A 275 -7.53 -8.73 -12.92
N TYR A 276 -8.27 -9.26 -11.93
CA TYR A 276 -9.58 -8.72 -11.53
C TYR A 276 -9.48 -7.25 -11.10
N LEU A 277 -8.51 -6.94 -10.23
CA LEU A 277 -8.25 -5.59 -9.75
C LEU A 277 -7.63 -4.71 -10.83
N THR A 278 -6.75 -5.23 -11.70
CA THR A 278 -6.21 -4.43 -12.82
C THR A 278 -7.32 -4.00 -13.78
N ARG A 279 -8.22 -4.92 -14.16
CA ARG A 279 -9.40 -4.60 -14.99
C ARG A 279 -10.26 -3.53 -14.32
N SER A 280 -10.58 -3.70 -13.03
CA SER A 280 -11.40 -2.74 -12.30
C SER A 280 -10.72 -1.38 -12.13
N ASN A 281 -9.47 -1.35 -11.66
CA ASN A 281 -8.81 -0.14 -11.18
C ASN A 281 -8.04 0.62 -12.25
N LEU A 282 -7.18 -0.09 -13.01
CA LEU A 282 -6.35 0.51 -14.04
C LEU A 282 -7.17 0.76 -15.30
N MET A 283 -7.92 -0.26 -15.74
CA MET A 283 -8.71 -0.19 -16.96
C MET A 283 -10.12 0.37 -16.75
N LYS A 284 -10.51 0.65 -15.51
CA LYS A 284 -11.82 1.23 -15.15
C LYS A 284 -13.00 0.41 -15.68
N ALA A 285 -12.89 -0.92 -15.69
CA ALA A 285 -13.91 -1.82 -16.25
C ALA A 285 -15.28 -1.73 -15.54
N TYR A 286 -15.33 -1.18 -14.33
CA TYR A 286 -16.60 -0.87 -13.65
C TYR A 286 -17.43 0.21 -14.37
N LYS A 287 -16.82 0.98 -15.28
CA LYS A 287 -17.49 1.98 -16.14
C LYS A 287 -17.88 1.45 -17.52
N PHE A 288 -17.62 0.17 -17.82
CA PHE A 288 -17.99 -0.40 -19.12
C PHE A 288 -19.49 -0.17 -19.42
N PRO A 289 -19.87 0.30 -20.62
CA PRO A 289 -19.05 0.43 -21.84
C PRO A 289 -18.37 1.79 -22.05
N GLU A 290 -18.36 2.73 -21.08
CA GLU A 290 -17.59 3.98 -21.20
C GLU A 290 -16.07 3.72 -21.26
N SER A 291 -15.62 2.64 -20.63
CA SER A 291 -14.30 2.05 -20.81
C SER A 291 -14.38 0.81 -21.69
N ASP A 292 -13.35 0.57 -22.51
CA ASP A 292 -13.35 -0.53 -23.49
C ASP A 292 -13.13 -1.91 -22.86
N THR A 293 -12.55 -1.96 -21.66
CA THR A 293 -12.20 -3.23 -21.00
C THR A 293 -13.41 -3.79 -20.25
N PRO A 294 -13.89 -5.00 -20.60
CA PRO A 294 -14.97 -5.64 -19.86
C PRO A 294 -14.45 -6.32 -18.59
N ILE A 295 -15.37 -6.55 -17.65
CA ILE A 295 -15.21 -7.40 -16.47
C ILE A 295 -16.51 -8.17 -16.23
N MET A 296 -16.41 -9.46 -15.92
CA MET A 296 -17.60 -10.29 -15.68
C MET A 296 -18.31 -9.84 -14.40
N LYS A 297 -19.63 -9.67 -14.47
CA LYS A 297 -20.50 -9.39 -13.33
C LYS A 297 -21.21 -10.70 -12.94
N GLY A 298 -20.81 -11.29 -11.81
CA GLY A 298 -21.48 -12.45 -11.22
C GLY A 298 -22.48 -12.04 -10.14
N GLU A 299 -23.55 -12.80 -9.95
CA GLU A 299 -24.47 -12.58 -8.83
C GLU A 299 -23.87 -13.08 -7.51
N LYS A 300 -23.12 -14.19 -7.56
CA LYS A 300 -22.42 -14.80 -6.43
C LYS A 300 -20.94 -14.93 -6.73
N VAL A 301 -20.11 -14.28 -5.90
CA VAL A 301 -18.66 -14.25 -6.11
C VAL A 301 -17.95 -14.89 -4.92
N ALA A 302 -17.01 -15.81 -5.19
CA ALA A 302 -16.08 -16.31 -4.19
C ALA A 302 -14.72 -15.62 -4.33
N VAL A 303 -14.19 -15.09 -3.23
CA VAL A 303 -12.82 -14.54 -3.16
C VAL A 303 -12.00 -15.38 -2.20
N ILE A 304 -10.86 -15.89 -2.67
CA ILE A 304 -10.04 -16.83 -1.92
C ILE A 304 -8.83 -16.11 -1.33
N GLY A 305 -8.79 -15.96 0.00
CA GLY A 305 -7.71 -15.28 0.69
C GLY A 305 -8.19 -14.52 1.92
N GLY A 306 -7.26 -13.92 2.66
CA GLY A 306 -7.56 -13.15 3.88
C GLY A 306 -6.76 -11.86 4.02
N GLY A 307 -5.97 -11.48 3.01
CA GLY A 307 -5.18 -10.24 3.01
C GLY A 307 -5.92 -9.06 2.37
N ASN A 308 -5.27 -7.90 2.34
CA ASN A 308 -5.83 -6.68 1.73
C ASN A 308 -6.32 -6.90 0.30
N VAL A 309 -5.57 -7.65 -0.52
CA VAL A 309 -5.97 -7.99 -1.91
C VAL A 309 -7.29 -8.76 -1.96
N ALA A 310 -7.54 -9.64 -0.99
CA ALA A 310 -8.81 -10.37 -0.90
C ALA A 310 -9.96 -9.44 -0.48
N MET A 311 -9.74 -8.56 0.51
CA MET A 311 -10.73 -7.56 0.92
C MET A 311 -11.08 -6.62 -0.24
N ASP A 312 -10.06 -6.11 -0.94
CA ASP A 312 -10.21 -5.22 -2.09
C ASP A 312 -10.98 -5.91 -3.23
N SER A 313 -10.69 -7.17 -3.51
CA SER A 313 -11.39 -7.96 -4.53
C SER A 313 -12.86 -8.21 -4.16
N ALA A 314 -13.13 -8.58 -2.90
CA ALA A 314 -14.48 -8.86 -2.42
C ALA A 314 -15.35 -7.59 -2.42
N ARG A 315 -14.81 -6.46 -1.95
CA ARG A 315 -15.49 -5.17 -1.93
C ARG A 315 -15.69 -4.60 -3.33
N THR A 316 -14.78 -4.89 -4.26
CA THR A 316 -14.93 -4.59 -5.69
C THR A 316 -16.07 -5.40 -6.31
N ALA A 317 -16.19 -6.69 -5.98
CA ALA A 317 -17.29 -7.52 -6.47
C ALA A 317 -18.67 -7.00 -6.06
N LEU A 318 -18.84 -6.55 -4.81
CA LEU A 318 -20.08 -5.90 -4.36
C LEU A 318 -20.41 -4.66 -5.21
N ARG A 319 -19.42 -3.80 -5.46
CA ARG A 319 -19.59 -2.57 -6.24
C ARG A 319 -19.84 -2.81 -7.72
N LEU A 320 -19.45 -3.97 -8.24
CA LEU A 320 -19.77 -4.43 -9.60
C LEU A 320 -21.19 -5.02 -9.72
N GLY A 321 -21.90 -5.16 -8.60
CA GLY A 321 -23.31 -5.58 -8.56
C GLY A 321 -23.55 -7.00 -8.05
N ALA A 322 -22.54 -7.66 -7.46
CA ALA A 322 -22.74 -8.97 -6.85
C ALA A 322 -23.79 -8.90 -5.73
N LYS A 323 -24.73 -9.84 -5.71
CA LYS A 323 -25.76 -9.96 -4.67
C LYS A 323 -25.21 -10.62 -3.42
N HIS A 324 -24.24 -11.53 -3.57
CA HIS A 324 -23.58 -12.21 -2.47
C HIS A 324 -22.10 -12.38 -2.75
N VAL A 325 -21.25 -12.03 -1.79
CA VAL A 325 -19.80 -12.21 -1.90
C VAL A 325 -19.31 -13.03 -0.72
N TYR A 326 -18.69 -14.18 -1.03
CA TYR A 326 -18.05 -15.06 -0.07
C TYR A 326 -16.56 -14.75 -0.02
N LEU A 327 -16.02 -14.44 1.16
CA LEU A 327 -14.58 -14.40 1.39
C LEU A 327 -14.16 -15.70 2.08
N ILE A 328 -13.53 -16.59 1.33
CA ILE A 328 -13.14 -17.93 1.79
C ILE A 328 -11.70 -17.86 2.29
N TYR A 329 -11.53 -18.10 3.59
CA TYR A 329 -10.23 -18.03 4.24
C TYR A 329 -9.96 -19.28 5.08
N ARG A 330 -8.78 -19.87 4.87
CA ARG A 330 -8.39 -21.14 5.51
C ARG A 330 -8.10 -21.05 7.01
N ARG A 331 -7.94 -19.85 7.58
CA ARG A 331 -7.69 -19.61 9.03
C ARG A 331 -8.85 -18.84 9.65
N SER A 332 -8.72 -18.46 10.93
CA SER A 332 -9.70 -17.61 11.59
C SER A 332 -9.45 -16.13 11.29
N GLU A 333 -10.40 -15.28 11.70
CA GLU A 333 -10.28 -13.83 11.58
C GLU A 333 -9.03 -13.28 12.28
N ALA A 334 -8.65 -13.84 13.44
CA ALA A 334 -7.48 -13.41 14.21
C ALA A 334 -6.15 -13.61 13.45
N GLU A 335 -6.12 -14.50 12.45
CA GLU A 335 -4.94 -14.71 11.60
C GLU A 335 -5.04 -13.99 10.24
N MET A 336 -6.07 -13.15 10.00
CA MET A 336 -6.17 -12.38 8.76
C MET A 336 -5.06 -11.32 8.69
N PRO A 337 -4.26 -11.28 7.61
CA PRO A 337 -3.25 -10.24 7.43
C PRO A 337 -3.78 -8.94 6.81
N ALA A 338 -5.10 -8.84 6.57
CA ALA A 338 -5.70 -7.60 6.11
C ALA A 338 -5.70 -6.53 7.22
N ARG A 339 -5.71 -5.27 6.82
CA ARG A 339 -5.81 -4.13 7.73
C ARG A 339 -7.18 -4.16 8.43
N ASN A 340 -7.22 -3.93 9.74
CA ASN A 340 -8.41 -4.15 10.56
C ASN A 340 -9.61 -3.34 10.07
N GLU A 341 -9.37 -2.08 9.73
CA GLU A 341 -10.38 -1.18 9.16
C GLU A 341 -11.03 -1.76 7.90
N GLU A 342 -10.27 -2.46 7.05
CA GLU A 342 -10.79 -3.02 5.80
C GLU A 342 -11.60 -4.30 6.04
N ILE A 343 -11.27 -5.06 7.10
CA ILE A 343 -12.06 -6.22 7.56
C ILE A 343 -13.41 -5.72 8.11
N GLU A 344 -13.38 -4.67 8.93
CA GLU A 344 -14.58 -4.03 9.49
C GLU A 344 -15.48 -3.48 8.37
N HIS A 345 -14.91 -2.72 7.42
CA HIS A 345 -15.66 -2.22 6.27
C HIS A 345 -16.25 -3.33 5.41
N ALA A 346 -15.50 -4.42 5.19
CA ALA A 346 -16.00 -5.58 4.45
C ALA A 346 -17.22 -6.21 5.13
N LYS A 347 -17.21 -6.33 6.47
CA LYS A 347 -18.33 -6.85 7.25
C LYS A 347 -19.54 -5.92 7.21
N GLU A 348 -19.34 -4.63 7.38
CA GLU A 348 -20.40 -3.62 7.32
C GLU A 348 -21.07 -3.55 5.94
N GLU A 349 -20.29 -3.76 4.88
CA GLU A 349 -20.78 -3.84 3.50
C GLU A 349 -21.50 -5.19 3.19
N GLY A 350 -21.44 -6.16 4.11
CA GLY A 350 -22.20 -7.42 4.02
C GLY A 350 -21.43 -8.60 3.39
N ILE A 351 -20.10 -8.57 3.36
CA ILE A 351 -19.29 -9.70 2.86
C ILE A 351 -19.40 -10.88 3.83
N ASP A 352 -19.71 -12.07 3.28
CA ASP A 352 -19.84 -13.32 4.03
C ASP A 352 -18.46 -13.97 4.25
N LEU A 353 -17.92 -13.82 5.45
CA LEU A 353 -16.63 -14.39 5.83
C LEU A 353 -16.75 -15.89 6.11
N LYS A 354 -16.41 -16.72 5.12
CA LYS A 354 -16.24 -18.17 5.26
C LYS A 354 -14.85 -18.49 5.80
N ILE A 355 -14.61 -18.13 7.05
CA ILE A 355 -13.37 -18.49 7.78
C ILE A 355 -13.30 -20.00 8.02
N LEU A 356 -12.10 -20.51 8.24
CA LEU A 356 -11.82 -21.95 8.38
C LEU A 356 -12.39 -22.79 7.22
N ASN A 357 -12.32 -22.27 6.00
CA ASN A 357 -12.68 -23.00 4.78
C ASN A 357 -11.56 -22.85 3.74
N ASN A 358 -11.27 -23.92 3.01
CA ASN A 358 -10.29 -23.91 1.93
C ASN A 358 -10.88 -24.55 0.67
N PRO A 359 -10.74 -23.93 -0.52
CA PRO A 359 -11.13 -24.58 -1.77
C PRO A 359 -10.36 -25.88 -2.02
N VAL A 360 -11.04 -26.83 -2.67
CA VAL A 360 -10.43 -28.09 -3.15
C VAL A 360 -10.67 -28.35 -4.63
N GLU A 361 -11.73 -27.75 -5.21
CA GLU A 361 -12.10 -27.91 -6.61
C GLU A 361 -13.04 -26.78 -7.04
N ILE A 362 -12.88 -26.25 -8.24
CA ILE A 362 -13.84 -25.35 -8.90
C ILE A 362 -14.59 -26.18 -9.93
N ILE A 363 -15.91 -26.25 -9.82
CA ILE A 363 -16.75 -27.12 -10.64
C ILE A 363 -17.46 -26.25 -11.67
N GLY A 364 -17.36 -26.66 -12.93
CA GLY A 364 -17.93 -25.93 -14.05
C GLY A 364 -19.13 -26.61 -14.71
N LYS A 365 -19.91 -25.79 -15.42
CA LYS A 365 -20.98 -26.20 -16.32
C LYS A 365 -20.80 -25.44 -17.64
N ASP A 366 -20.78 -26.17 -18.76
CA ASP A 366 -20.59 -25.60 -20.11
C ASP A 366 -19.32 -24.71 -20.24
N GLY A 367 -18.26 -25.04 -19.50
CA GLY A 367 -16.99 -24.31 -19.49
C GLY A 367 -16.95 -23.07 -18.56
N TRP A 368 -18.04 -22.77 -17.85
CA TRP A 368 -18.14 -21.67 -16.89
C TRP A 368 -18.18 -22.17 -15.45
N VAL A 369 -17.71 -21.36 -14.51
CA VAL A 369 -17.87 -21.63 -13.07
C VAL A 369 -19.35 -21.77 -12.72
N ASP A 370 -19.69 -22.81 -11.95
CA ASP A 370 -21.04 -23.06 -11.42
C ASP A 370 -21.03 -23.13 -9.87
N ARG A 371 -20.00 -23.76 -9.30
CA ARG A 371 -19.82 -23.87 -7.85
C ARG A 371 -18.37 -24.13 -7.47
N ILE A 372 -18.04 -23.85 -6.21
CA ILE A 372 -16.75 -24.16 -5.61
C ILE A 372 -16.93 -25.16 -4.48
N LYS A 373 -16.17 -26.25 -4.51
CA LYS A 373 -16.11 -27.22 -3.42
C LYS A 373 -15.07 -26.75 -2.40
N VAL A 374 -15.47 -26.67 -1.14
CA VAL A 374 -14.61 -26.27 -0.04
C VAL A 374 -14.57 -27.34 1.04
N ILE A 375 -13.49 -27.39 1.79
CA ILE A 375 -13.31 -28.25 2.97
C ILE A 375 -13.21 -27.38 4.23
N LYS A 376 -13.80 -27.84 5.34
CA LYS A 376 -13.65 -27.14 6.63
C LYS A 376 -12.25 -27.39 7.20
N MET A 377 -11.73 -26.38 7.88
CA MET A 377 -10.44 -26.38 8.53
C MET A 377 -10.60 -26.29 10.05
N LYS A 378 -9.61 -26.78 10.79
CA LYS A 378 -9.39 -26.46 12.20
C LYS A 378 -8.00 -25.86 12.37
N LEU A 379 -7.80 -25.05 13.41
CA LEU A 379 -6.49 -24.49 13.72
C LEU A 379 -5.65 -25.48 14.53
N GLY A 380 -4.42 -25.71 14.08
CA GLY A 380 -3.37 -26.41 14.82
C GLY A 380 -2.43 -25.45 15.53
N GLU A 381 -1.17 -25.87 15.66
CA GLU A 381 -0.09 -25.08 16.23
C GLU A 381 0.35 -23.92 15.32
N PRO A 382 0.95 -22.85 15.88
CA PRO A 382 1.58 -21.78 15.11
C PRO A 382 2.59 -22.27 14.06
N ASP A 383 2.60 -21.64 12.89
CA ASP A 383 3.65 -21.78 11.87
C ASP A 383 4.83 -20.82 12.12
N GLU A 384 5.82 -20.82 11.23
CA GLU A 384 7.00 -19.94 11.30
C GLU A 384 6.63 -18.45 11.26
N SER A 385 5.46 -18.09 10.73
CA SER A 385 4.95 -16.72 10.77
C SER A 385 4.24 -16.37 12.08
N GLY A 386 4.20 -17.31 13.04
CA GLY A 386 3.49 -17.17 14.33
C GLY A 386 1.99 -17.39 14.23
N ARG A 387 1.45 -17.68 13.04
CA ARG A 387 0.00 -17.85 12.82
C ARG A 387 -0.37 -19.33 12.86
N ARG A 388 -1.52 -19.66 13.43
CA ARG A 388 -1.96 -21.06 13.57
C ARG A 388 -2.15 -21.74 12.21
N ARG A 389 -1.60 -22.95 12.08
CA ARG A 389 -1.67 -23.75 10.85
C ARG A 389 -3.11 -24.23 10.62
N PRO A 390 -3.65 -24.11 9.40
CA PRO A 390 -4.95 -24.68 9.08
C PRO A 390 -4.80 -26.18 8.76
N ILE A 391 -5.64 -27.01 9.38
CA ILE A 391 -5.65 -28.47 9.20
C ILE A 391 -7.01 -28.89 8.64
N PRO A 392 -7.07 -29.61 7.51
CA PRO A 392 -8.34 -30.04 6.92
C PRO A 392 -9.09 -31.03 7.80
N ILE A 393 -10.41 -30.88 7.89
CA ILE A 393 -11.32 -31.83 8.51
C ILE A 393 -11.84 -32.75 7.40
N LYS A 394 -11.31 -33.97 7.31
CA LYS A 394 -11.70 -34.94 6.27
C LYS A 394 -13.21 -35.23 6.31
N GLY A 395 -13.85 -35.33 5.15
CA GLY A 395 -15.28 -35.63 5.05
C GLY A 395 -16.20 -34.44 5.36
N SER A 396 -15.65 -33.23 5.45
CA SER A 396 -16.40 -31.99 5.71
C SER A 396 -16.64 -31.15 4.46
N GLU A 397 -16.38 -31.72 3.29
CA GLU A 397 -16.49 -31.05 2.01
C GLU A 397 -17.94 -30.68 1.69
N TYR A 398 -18.15 -29.50 1.13
CA TYR A 398 -19.45 -29.05 0.64
C TYR A 398 -19.29 -28.03 -0.49
N ASP A 399 -20.34 -27.88 -1.29
CA ASP A 399 -20.35 -26.99 -2.45
C ASP A 399 -20.97 -25.63 -2.09
N ILE A 400 -20.43 -24.57 -2.69
CA ILE A 400 -20.98 -23.20 -2.65
C ILE A 400 -21.21 -22.76 -4.09
N ASN A 401 -22.47 -22.45 -4.45
CA ASN A 401 -22.80 -21.97 -5.81
C ASN A 401 -22.25 -20.56 -6.02
N VAL A 402 -21.47 -20.37 -7.08
CA VAL A 402 -20.83 -19.10 -7.44
C VAL A 402 -20.67 -19.00 -8.96
N ASP A 403 -20.69 -17.78 -9.48
CA ASP A 403 -20.52 -17.50 -10.91
C ASP A 403 -19.09 -17.04 -11.23
N VAL A 404 -18.40 -16.50 -10.22
CA VAL A 404 -17.05 -15.93 -10.34
C VAL A 404 -16.20 -16.37 -9.15
N VAL A 405 -14.96 -16.76 -9.42
CA VAL A 405 -13.94 -17.04 -8.40
C VAL A 405 -12.76 -16.12 -8.59
N VAL A 406 -12.35 -15.40 -7.53
CA VAL A 406 -11.17 -14.54 -7.54
C VAL A 406 -10.11 -15.10 -6.59
N ILE A 407 -8.96 -15.47 -7.13
CA ILE A 407 -7.85 -16.08 -6.39
C ILE A 407 -6.92 -14.98 -5.87
N ALA A 408 -6.92 -14.78 -4.55
CA ALA A 408 -6.18 -13.72 -3.83
C ALA A 408 -5.23 -14.32 -2.76
N ILE A 409 -4.48 -15.36 -3.12
CA ILE A 409 -3.65 -16.15 -2.19
C ILE A 409 -2.20 -15.68 -2.08
N GLY A 410 -1.82 -14.65 -2.82
CA GLY A 410 -0.48 -14.08 -2.84
C GLY A 410 0.08 -13.95 -4.25
N GLN A 411 1.30 -13.42 -4.31
CA GLN A 411 2.01 -13.12 -5.53
C GLN A 411 3.52 -13.21 -5.31
N GLY A 412 4.25 -13.44 -6.39
CA GLY A 412 5.69 -13.62 -6.45
C GLY A 412 6.40 -12.65 -7.38
N PRO A 413 7.74 -12.68 -7.37
CA PRO A 413 8.56 -11.89 -8.28
C PRO A 413 8.39 -12.37 -9.73
N ASN A 414 8.43 -11.44 -10.67
CA ASN A 414 8.44 -11.77 -12.09
C ASN A 414 9.87 -12.07 -12.54
N PRO A 415 10.18 -13.26 -13.09
CA PRO A 415 11.55 -13.63 -13.45
C PRO A 415 12.08 -12.89 -14.68
N LEU A 416 11.24 -12.15 -15.42
CA LEU A 416 11.60 -11.57 -16.71
C LEU A 416 12.89 -10.73 -16.67
N LEU A 417 12.97 -9.77 -15.75
CA LEU A 417 14.17 -8.91 -15.63
C LEU A 417 15.38 -9.73 -15.15
N ALA A 418 15.20 -10.53 -14.09
CA ALA A 418 16.28 -11.34 -13.52
C ALA A 418 16.84 -12.37 -14.53
N SER A 419 16.01 -12.87 -15.45
CA SER A 419 16.44 -13.82 -16.49
C SER A 419 17.44 -13.23 -17.49
N THR A 420 17.50 -11.90 -17.59
CA THR A 420 18.50 -11.18 -18.39
C THR A 420 19.82 -10.92 -17.65
N MET A 421 19.91 -11.31 -16.37
CA MET A 421 21.03 -11.02 -15.48
C MET A 421 21.48 -12.28 -14.71
N PRO A 422 22.19 -13.23 -15.35
CA PRO A 422 22.54 -14.52 -14.73
C PRO A 422 23.35 -14.42 -13.42
N GLU A 423 24.15 -13.35 -13.27
CA GLU A 423 24.97 -13.06 -12.09
C GLU A 423 24.14 -12.51 -10.89
N LEU A 424 22.87 -12.18 -11.11
CA LEU A 424 21.98 -11.64 -10.08
C LEU A 424 21.55 -12.76 -9.12
N LYS A 425 21.99 -12.69 -7.86
CA LYS A 425 21.61 -13.66 -6.84
C LYS A 425 20.15 -13.47 -6.47
N LEU A 426 19.41 -14.58 -6.49
CA LEU A 426 18.04 -14.68 -6.03
C LEU A 426 17.97 -15.54 -4.77
N ASN A 427 16.98 -15.30 -3.92
CA ASN A 427 16.69 -16.19 -2.80
C ASN A 427 15.84 -17.40 -3.25
N SER A 428 15.55 -18.32 -2.32
CA SER A 428 14.79 -19.55 -2.61
C SER A 428 13.35 -19.31 -3.10
N ARG A 429 12.83 -18.09 -2.97
CA ARG A 429 11.49 -17.68 -3.45
C ARG A 429 11.55 -16.92 -4.78
N GLY A 430 12.74 -16.80 -5.38
CA GLY A 430 12.96 -16.07 -6.64
C GLY A 430 13.05 -14.55 -6.49
N ASN A 431 13.00 -14.02 -5.26
CA ASN A 431 13.17 -12.58 -5.01
C ASN A 431 14.64 -12.20 -5.12
N ILE A 432 14.94 -10.96 -5.47
CA ILE A 432 16.32 -10.46 -5.55
C ILE A 432 16.94 -10.49 -4.15
N ALA A 433 18.09 -11.13 -4.02
CA ALA A 433 18.89 -11.06 -2.81
C ALA A 433 19.62 -9.72 -2.79
N ALA A 434 19.18 -8.83 -1.89
CA ALA A 434 19.79 -7.53 -1.67
C ALA A 434 20.05 -7.30 -0.17
N ASP A 435 21.04 -6.47 0.14
CA ASP A 435 21.31 -6.07 1.51
C ASP A 435 20.10 -5.30 2.10
N PRO A 436 19.59 -5.66 3.29
CA PRO A 436 18.40 -5.00 3.87
C PRO A 436 18.59 -3.53 4.28
N GLU A 437 19.82 -3.10 4.49
CA GLU A 437 20.17 -1.74 4.93
C GLU A 437 20.64 -0.86 3.78
N THR A 438 21.37 -1.39 2.81
CA THR A 438 21.90 -0.62 1.66
C THR A 438 21.08 -0.82 0.38
N GLY A 439 20.39 -1.95 0.25
CA GLY A 439 19.71 -2.34 -0.99
C GLY A 439 20.66 -2.87 -2.07
N GLU A 440 21.95 -3.05 -1.79
CA GLU A 440 22.93 -3.55 -2.76
C GLU A 440 22.63 -4.98 -3.17
N THR A 441 22.76 -5.26 -4.47
CA THR A 441 22.61 -6.62 -5.01
C THR A 441 23.97 -7.28 -5.20
N SER A 442 24.00 -8.49 -5.78
CA SER A 442 25.26 -9.14 -6.17
C SER A 442 25.98 -8.47 -7.34
N ILE A 443 25.36 -7.50 -8.02
CA ILE A 443 25.93 -6.81 -9.18
C ILE A 443 26.29 -5.37 -8.78
N LYS A 444 27.54 -5.00 -9.02
CA LYS A 444 28.07 -3.67 -8.67
C LYS A 444 27.28 -2.57 -9.39
N GLY A 445 26.88 -1.53 -8.66
CA GLY A 445 26.07 -0.42 -9.18
C GLY A 445 24.59 -0.75 -9.39
N VAL A 446 24.14 -1.96 -9.02
CA VAL A 446 22.73 -2.36 -9.06
C VAL A 446 22.21 -2.57 -7.65
N PHE A 447 21.13 -1.86 -7.34
CA PHE A 447 20.43 -1.86 -6.07
C PHE A 447 19.00 -2.39 -6.28
N ALA A 448 18.36 -2.92 -5.24
CA ALA A 448 16.98 -3.37 -5.29
C ALA A 448 16.25 -3.11 -3.96
N GLY A 449 14.94 -2.89 -4.03
CA GLY A 449 14.16 -2.59 -2.83
C GLY A 449 12.64 -2.69 -3.01
N GLY A 450 11.95 -2.80 -1.87
CA GLY A 450 10.51 -3.06 -1.82
C GLY A 450 10.18 -4.54 -2.07
N ASP A 451 8.96 -4.79 -2.56
CA ASP A 451 8.40 -6.15 -2.64
C ASP A 451 9.21 -7.12 -3.52
N ILE A 452 10.06 -6.63 -4.43
CA ILE A 452 10.95 -7.49 -5.24
C ILE A 452 12.04 -8.16 -4.39
N VAL A 453 12.41 -7.57 -3.24
CA VAL A 453 13.38 -8.11 -2.28
C VAL A 453 12.66 -8.84 -1.14
N THR A 454 11.68 -8.19 -0.51
CA THR A 454 11.04 -8.71 0.71
C THR A 454 9.91 -9.71 0.45
N GLY A 455 9.40 -9.77 -0.78
CA GLY A 455 8.06 -10.28 -1.06
C GLY A 455 6.99 -9.27 -0.62
N ALA A 456 5.71 -9.63 -0.83
CA ALA A 456 4.57 -8.76 -0.57
C ALA A 456 4.60 -8.18 0.86
N ALA A 457 4.71 -6.85 0.95
CA ALA A 457 4.84 -6.11 2.20
C ALA A 457 3.82 -4.96 2.29
N THR A 458 4.22 -3.80 2.81
CA THR A 458 3.37 -2.60 2.90
C THR A 458 3.97 -1.47 2.09
N VAL A 459 3.12 -0.55 1.61
CA VAL A 459 3.53 0.63 0.82
C VAL A 459 4.69 1.38 1.48
N ILE A 460 4.59 1.63 2.80
CA ILE A 460 5.61 2.40 3.53
C ILE A 460 6.92 1.63 3.74
N LEU A 461 6.90 0.31 3.80
CA LEU A 461 8.14 -0.50 3.82
C LEU A 461 8.85 -0.41 2.46
N ALA A 462 8.09 -0.44 1.36
CA ALA A 462 8.66 -0.22 0.03
C ALA A 462 9.26 1.19 -0.10
N MET A 463 8.59 2.21 0.42
CA MET A 463 9.15 3.58 0.47
C MET A 463 10.42 3.66 1.32
N GLY A 464 10.44 3.01 2.49
CA GLY A 464 11.63 2.90 3.33
C GLY A 464 12.81 2.27 2.61
N ALA A 465 12.59 1.17 1.89
CA ALA A 465 13.62 0.54 1.06
C ALA A 465 14.13 1.46 -0.05
N GLY A 466 13.23 2.18 -0.75
CA GLY A 466 13.62 3.14 -1.78
C GLY A 466 14.46 4.29 -1.22
N ARG A 467 14.14 4.78 -0.02
CA ARG A 467 14.90 5.83 0.66
C ARG A 467 16.29 5.38 1.11
N LYS A 468 16.41 4.16 1.66
CA LYS A 468 17.70 3.56 2.02
C LYS A 468 18.58 3.36 0.78
N ALA A 469 18.03 2.76 -0.28
CA ALA A 469 18.75 2.54 -1.53
C ALA A 469 19.22 3.86 -2.18
N ALA A 470 18.40 4.92 -2.17
CA ALA A 470 18.82 6.23 -2.67
C ALA A 470 20.01 6.82 -1.90
N HIS A 471 20.13 6.54 -0.60
CA HIS A 471 21.29 6.96 0.19
C HIS A 471 22.55 6.18 -0.24
N SER A 472 22.46 4.86 -0.34
CA SER A 472 23.58 4.01 -0.75
C SER A 472 24.00 4.24 -2.20
N MET A 473 23.06 4.51 -3.11
CA MET A 473 23.38 4.92 -4.49
C MET A 473 24.16 6.24 -4.54
N ASP A 474 23.80 7.22 -3.71
CA ASP A 474 24.52 8.49 -3.63
C ASP A 474 25.95 8.29 -3.08
N GLU A 475 26.11 7.42 -2.09
CA GLU A 475 27.42 7.04 -1.56
C GLU A 475 28.27 6.34 -2.64
N TYR A 476 27.74 5.28 -3.24
CA TYR A 476 28.38 4.52 -4.32
C TYR A 476 28.85 5.41 -5.48
N ILE A 477 28.01 6.35 -5.94
CA ILE A 477 28.40 7.23 -7.06
C ILE A 477 29.52 8.20 -6.65
N ARG A 478 29.54 8.64 -5.39
CA ARG A 478 30.57 9.57 -4.88
C ARG A 478 31.90 8.89 -4.57
N THR A 479 31.89 7.66 -4.08
CA THR A 479 33.09 6.94 -3.60
C THR A 479 33.61 5.92 -4.62
N GLY A 480 32.73 5.37 -5.45
CA GLY A 480 33.01 4.24 -6.33
C GLY A 480 33.09 2.88 -5.62
N GLU A 481 32.84 2.88 -4.31
CA GLU A 481 32.81 1.71 -3.42
C GLU A 481 31.40 1.18 -3.24
#